data_AF-A0A1W9WDB6-F1
#
_entry.id   AF-A0A1W9WDB6-F1
#
_cell.length_a   1.000
_cell.length_b   1.000
_cell.length_c   1.000
_cell.angle_alpha   90.00
_cell.angle_beta   90.00
_cell.angle_gamma   90.00
#
_symmetry.space_group_name_H-M   'P 1'
#
loop_
_entity.id
_entity.type
_entity.pdbx_description
1 polymer ?
#
loop_
_entity_poly.entity_id
_entity_poly.type
_entity_poly.pdbx_seq_one_letter_code
_entity_poly.pdbx_strand_id
1 'polypeptide(L)' 'MKKIFADTWAWYAMVDKSDIDHATAESINKQLLDEGYIFVTTNYVLSESVTLMRYKLSHAVTVKFWT' A
#
# COMPACT_ATOMS: atom_id res chain seq x y z
N MET A 1 -9.10 -10.18 16.85
CA MET A 1 -8.21 -9.30 16.06
C MET A 1 -8.95 -8.87 14.82
N LYS A 2 -9.04 -7.57 14.55
CA LYS A 2 -9.66 -7.06 13.32
C LYS A 2 -8.63 -7.16 12.19
N LYS A 3 -8.98 -7.83 11.10
CA LYS A 3 -8.12 -7.98 9.92
C LYS A 3 -8.77 -7.28 8.75
N ILE A 4 -7.98 -6.59 7.94
CA ILE A 4 -8.44 -5.98 6.69
C ILE A 4 -7.56 -6.47 5.56
N PHE A 5 -8.18 -6.86 4.46
CA PHE A 5 -7.45 -7.26 3.26
C PHE A 5 -7.04 -6.02 2.48
N ALA A 6 -5.75 -5.86 2.23
CA ALA A 6 -5.20 -4.75 1.45
C ALA A 6 -4.84 -5.24 0.05
N ASP A 7 -5.47 -4.60 -0.93
CA ASP A 7 -5.27 -4.85 -2.36
C ASP A 7 -4.11 -4.00 -2.91
N THR A 8 -3.70 -4.28 -4.15
CA THR A 8 -2.59 -3.62 -4.85
C THR A 8 -2.72 -2.10 -4.83
N TRP A 9 -3.93 -1.58 -5.12
CA TRP A 9 -4.16 -0.14 -5.16
C TRP A 9 -4.02 0.54 -3.80
N ALA A 10 -4.36 -0.15 -2.71
CA ALA A 10 -4.15 0.41 -1.37
C ALA A 10 -2.66 0.60 -1.09
N TRP A 11 -1.83 -0.39 -1.44
CA TRP A 11 -0.38 -0.28 -1.31
C TRP A 11 0.20 0.81 -2.22
N TYR A 12 -0.26 0.89 -3.47
CA TYR A 12 0.20 1.87 -4.44
C TYR A 12 -0.11 3.31 -3.99
N ALA A 13 -1.38 3.60 -3.65
CA ALA A 13 -1.82 4.92 -3.24
C ALA A 13 -1.12 5.41 -1.95
N MET A 14 -0.75 4.52 -1.04
CA MET A 14 0.06 4.89 0.15
C MET A 14 1.49 5.31 -0.20
N VAL A 15 2.05 4.87 -1.33
CA VAL A 15 3.45 5.13 -1.72
C VAL A 15 3.57 6.30 -2.71
N ASP A 16 2.68 6.37 -3.69
CA ASP A 16 2.68 7.42 -4.71
C ASP A 16 1.99 8.69 -4.20
N LYS A 17 2.79 9.71 -3.85
CA LYS A 17 2.28 11.01 -3.39
C LYS A 17 1.48 11.79 -4.44
N SER A 18 1.62 11.42 -5.71
CA SER A 18 0.88 12.04 -6.82
C SER A 18 -0.41 11.30 -7.17
N ASP A 19 -0.66 10.15 -6.54
CA ASP A 19 -1.90 9.41 -6.71
C ASP A 19 -3.08 10.22 -6.15
N ILE A 20 -4.20 10.22 -6.88
CA ILE A 20 -5.39 10.99 -6.52
C ILE A 20 -5.98 10.53 -5.18
N ASP A 21 -5.79 9.26 -4.84
CA ASP A 21 -6.28 8.64 -3.61
C ASP A 21 -5.22 8.65 -2.50
N HIS A 22 -4.04 9.25 -2.70
CA HIS A 22 -2.96 9.27 -1.70
C HIS A 22 -3.43 9.81 -0.34
N ALA A 23 -4.10 10.95 -0.33
CA ALA A 23 -4.60 11.57 0.90
C ALA A 23 -5.65 10.69 1.60
N THR A 24 -6.53 10.06 0.82
CA THR A 24 -7.54 9.12 1.32
C THR A 24 -6.88 7.88 1.92
N ALA A 25 -5.90 7.31 1.22
CA ALA A 25 -5.16 6.14 1.64
C ALA A 25 -4.37 6.40 2.93
N GLU A 26 -3.68 7.54 3.06
CA GLU A 26 -3.00 7.93 4.31
C GLU A 26 -3.99 8.08 5.47
N SER A 27 -5.14 8.74 5.24
CA SER A 27 -6.14 8.95 6.29
C SER A 27 -6.75 7.63 6.77
N ILE A 28 -7.12 6.74 5.84
CA ILE A 28 -7.69 5.42 6.17
C ILE A 28 -6.64 4.54 6.84
N ASN A 29 -5.40 4.52 6.36
CA ASN A 29 -4.31 3.78 6.97
C ASN A 29 -4.13 4.17 8.44
N LYS A 30 -4.07 5.49 8.71
CA LYS A 30 -3.96 6.00 10.09
C LYS A 30 -5.14 5.56 10.95
N GLN A 31 -6.37 5.74 10.47
CA GLN A 31 -7.58 5.33 11.20
C GLN A 31 -7.57 3.83 11.53
N LEU A 32 -7.24 2.97 10.56
CA LEU A 32 -7.23 1.52 10.74
C LEU A 32 -6.15 1.07 11.73
N LEU A 33 -4.98 1.70 11.70
CA LEU A 33 -3.92 1.44 12.68
C LEU A 33 -4.36 1.87 14.09
N ASP A 34 -4.97 3.05 14.24
CA ASP A 34 -5.51 3.53 15.52
C ASP A 34 -6.62 2.62 16.07
N GLU A 35 -7.42 2.02 15.19
CA GLU A 35 -8.46 1.05 15.56
C GLU A 35 -7.94 -0.39 15.80
N GLY A 36 -6.63 -0.61 15.65
CA GLY A 36 -5.97 -1.90 15.91
C GLY A 36 -6.20 -2.95 14.82
N TYR A 37 -6.40 -2.54 13.57
CA TYR A 37 -6.47 -3.48 12.44
C TYR A 37 -5.10 -4.03 12.07
N ILE A 38 -5.11 -5.28 11.63
CA ILE A 38 -3.96 -5.93 10.99
C ILE A 38 -4.23 -6.02 9.49
N PHE A 39 -3.32 -5.49 8.70
CA PHE A 39 -3.37 -5.57 7.24
C PHE A 39 -2.92 -6.97 6.83
N VAL A 40 -3.71 -7.63 6.00
CA VAL A 40 -3.38 -8.91 5.38
C VAL A 40 -3.45 -8.77 3.87
N THR A 41 -2.57 -9.46 3.17
CA THR A 41 -2.56 -9.48 1.70
C THR A 41 -2.06 -10.83 1.21
N THR A 42 -2.09 -11.07 -0.10
CA THR A 42 -1.53 -12.30 -0.69
C THR A 42 -0.17 -12.04 -1.35
N ASN A 43 0.58 -13.11 -1.60
CA ASN A 43 1.78 -13.05 -2.43
C ASN A 43 1.49 -12.56 -3.86
N TYR A 44 0.28 -12.77 -4.39
CA TYR A 44 -0.13 -12.26 -5.71
C TYR A 44 -0.27 -10.74 -5.71
N VAL A 45 -1.01 -10.19 -4.74
CA VAL A 45 -1.15 -8.73 -4.56
C VAL A 45 0.21 -8.08 -4.32
N LEU A 46 1.06 -8.71 -3.50
CA LEU A 46 2.39 -8.21 -3.23
C LEU A 46 3.28 -8.21 -4.50
N SER A 47 3.22 -9.27 -5.31
CA SER A 47 3.93 -9.35 -6.59
C SER A 47 3.47 -8.27 -7.58
N GLU A 48 2.16 -8.03 -7.66
CA GLU A 48 1.58 -6.99 -8.51
C GLU A 48 2.00 -5.60 -8.01
N SER A 49 1.90 -5.33 -6.70
CA SER A 49 2.27 -4.05 -6.08
C SER A 49 3.73 -3.68 -6.37
N VAL A 50 4.66 -4.63 -6.18
CA VAL A 50 6.08 -4.44 -6.48
C VAL A 50 6.30 -4.16 -7.96
N THR A 51 5.63 -4.92 -8.84
CA THR A 51 5.74 -4.73 -10.29
C THR A 51 5.21 -3.36 -10.72
N LEU A 52 4.05 -2.96 -10.21
CA LEU A 52 3.39 -1.70 -10.51
C LEU A 52 4.23 -0.51 -10.03
N MET A 53 4.69 -0.52 -8.78
CA MET A 53 5.53 0.55 -8.24
C MET A 53 6.86 0.67 -8.99
N ARG A 54 7.48 -0.45 -9.38
CA ARG A 54 8.72 -0.43 -10.16
C ARG A 54 8.50 0.21 -11.53
N TYR A 55 7.36 -0.10 -12.15
CA TYR A 55 7.03 0.38 -13.49
C TYR A 55 6.60 1.85 -13.51
N LYS A 56 5.85 2.30 -12.52
CA LYS A 56 5.25 3.65 -12.48
C LYS A 56 6.09 4.68 -11.73
N LEU A 57 6.82 4.27 -10.68
CA LEU A 57 7.54 5.18 -9.79
C LEU A 57 9.05 5.10 -10.05
N SER A 58 9.73 4.17 -9.40
CA SER A 58 11.15 3.87 -9.61
C SER A 58 11.57 2.63 -8.84
N HIS A 59 12.68 2.02 -9.24
CA HIS A 59 13.28 0.92 -8.47
C HIS A 59 13.57 1.31 -7.01
N ALA A 60 14.09 2.52 -6.77
CA ALA A 60 14.42 2.98 -5.43
C ALA A 60 13.19 3.08 -4.52
N VAL A 61 12.07 3.60 -5.05
CA VAL A 61 10.80 3.67 -4.32
C VAL A 61 10.26 2.27 -4.01
N THR A 62 10.33 1.34 -4.96
CA THR A 62 9.90 -0.04 -4.75
C THR A 62 10.73 -0.76 -3.70
N VAL A 63 12.06 -0.58 -3.69
CA VAL A 63 12.91 -1.15 -2.64
C VAL A 63 12.54 -0.59 -1.28
N LYS A 64 12.29 0.72 -1.17
CA LYS A 64 11.84 1.36 0.07
C LYS A 64 10.49 0.85 0.57
N PHE A 65 9.57 0.49 -0.33
CA PHE A 65 8.31 -0.15 0.05
C PHE A 65 8.52 -1.52 0.69
N TRP A 66 9.58 -2.25 0.30
CA TRP A 66 9.84 -3.62 0.76
C TRP A 66 10.64 -3.71 2.07
N THR A 67 11.42 -2.67 2.41
CA THR A 67 12.38 -2.65 3.53
C THR A 67 11.93 -1.74 4.67
#